data_AF-A0AAW8UBE9-F1
#
_entry.id   AF-A0AAW8UBE9-F1
#
_cell.length_a   1.000
_cell.length_b   1.000
_cell.length_c   1.000
_cell.angle_alpha   90.00
_cell.angle_beta   90.00
_cell.angle_gamma   90.00
#
_symmetry.space_group_name_H-M   'P 1'
#
loop_
_entity.id
_entity.type
_entity.pdbx_description
1 polymer ?
#
loop_
_entity_poly.entity_id
_entity_poly.type
_entity_poly.pdbx_seq_one_letter_code
_entity_poly.pdbx_strand_id
1 'polypeptide(L)'
;MDGSRGSALYEIPFRLNKVPSQLWEELFIRNWNSPPRFTLMHRSGIARVIGDKIILKGTTIEEVKKYHRDTLKLCIDKSNQEEKEMLLRDEQRREKENERIRVHEESIRNLANEIEF
;
A
#
# COMPACT_ATOMS: atom_id res chain seq x y z
N MET A 1 -22.83 -7.13 -32.13
CA MET A 1 -21.79 -7.93 -31.46
C MET A 1 -20.70 -8.18 -32.49
N ASP A 2 -19.64 -7.38 -32.46
CA ASP A 2 -18.49 -7.48 -33.36
C ASP A 2 -17.55 -8.58 -32.85
N GLY A 3 -17.62 -9.74 -33.53
CA GLY A 3 -16.81 -10.93 -33.26
C GLY A 3 -15.32 -10.75 -33.53
N SER A 4 -14.65 -9.87 -32.80
CA SER A 4 -13.20 -9.91 -32.65
C SER A 4 -12.82 -10.98 -31.63
N ARG A 5 -11.82 -11.82 -31.96
CA ARG A 5 -11.34 -12.95 -31.15
C ARG A 5 -10.75 -12.56 -29.76
N GLY A 6 -10.92 -11.32 -29.32
CA GLY A 6 -10.29 -10.73 -28.12
C GLY A 6 -11.25 -10.20 -27.06
N SER A 7 -12.56 -10.49 -27.14
CA SER A 7 -13.58 -9.96 -26.22
C SER A 7 -13.75 -10.74 -24.90
N ALA A 8 -12.96 -11.81 -24.68
CA ALA A 8 -12.89 -12.45 -23.36
C ALA A 8 -12.07 -11.57 -22.40
N LEU A 9 -12.72 -11.03 -21.38
CA LEU A 9 -12.10 -10.21 -20.34
C LEU A 9 -11.10 -11.06 -19.54
N TYR A 10 -9.83 -11.06 -19.93
CA TYR A 10 -8.79 -11.77 -19.19
C TYR A 10 -8.53 -11.09 -17.84
N GLU A 11 -8.37 -11.92 -16.81
CA GLU A 11 -7.83 -11.54 -15.51
C GLU A 11 -6.38 -12.02 -15.46
N ILE A 12 -5.44 -11.08 -15.35
CA ILE A 12 -4.00 -11.38 -15.38
C ILE A 12 -3.45 -11.32 -13.95
N PRO A 13 -3.10 -12.45 -13.33
CA PRO A 13 -2.53 -12.48 -11.99
C PRO A 13 -1.01 -12.27 -11.99
N PHE A 14 -0.53 -11.42 -11.08
CA PHE A 14 0.88 -11.22 -10.78
C PHE A 14 1.12 -11.58 -9.31
N ARG A 15 1.95 -12.60 -9.09
CA ARG A 15 2.25 -13.10 -7.75
C ARG A 15 3.30 -12.22 -7.07
N LEU A 16 3.01 -11.85 -5.83
CA LEU A 16 3.91 -11.17 -4.90
C LEU A 16 4.73 -12.21 -4.12
N ASN A 17 5.82 -11.77 -3.49
CA ASN A 17 6.67 -12.65 -2.67
C ASN A 17 6.06 -12.96 -1.28
N LYS A 18 5.05 -12.21 -0.86
CA LYS A 18 4.32 -12.38 0.40
C LYS A 18 2.88 -11.86 0.24
N VAL A 19 2.00 -12.26 1.16
CA VAL A 19 0.69 -11.62 1.31
C VAL A 19 0.92 -10.20 1.86
N PRO A 20 0.48 -9.14 1.17
CA PRO A 20 0.64 -7.77 1.63
C PRO A 20 -0.28 -7.46 2.82
N SER A 21 0.01 -6.38 3.54
CA SER A 21 -0.91 -5.86 4.55
C SER A 21 -2.09 -5.14 3.90
N GLN A 22 -3.18 -4.96 4.63
CA GLN A 22 -4.31 -4.15 4.15
C GLN A 22 -3.88 -2.72 3.79
N LEU A 23 -3.00 -2.11 4.59
CA LEU A 23 -2.45 -0.78 4.29
C LEU A 23 -1.72 -0.77 2.94
N TRP A 24 -0.90 -1.78 2.68
CA TRP A 24 -0.20 -1.90 1.41
C TRP A 24 -1.16 -2.06 0.23
N GLU A 25 -2.22 -2.86 0.38
CA GLU A 25 -3.25 -3.02 -0.65
C GLU A 25 -3.91 -1.69 -1.00
N GLU A 26 -4.32 -0.92 0.01
CA GLU A 26 -4.91 0.41 -0.16
C GLU A 26 -3.96 1.38 -0.86
N LEU A 27 -2.69 1.40 -0.45
CA LEU A 27 -1.64 2.21 -1.09
C LEU A 27 -1.42 1.80 -2.54
N PHE A 28 -1.35 0.50 -2.83
CA PHE A 28 -1.17 -0.02 -4.19
C PHE A 28 -2.35 0.34 -5.09
N ILE A 29 -3.59 0.16 -4.65
CA ILE A 29 -4.77 0.52 -5.46
C ILE A 29 -4.81 2.03 -5.71
N ARG A 30 -4.50 2.84 -4.69
CA ARG A 30 -4.38 4.30 -4.85
C ARG A 30 -3.30 4.67 -5.87
N ASN A 31 -2.11 4.09 -5.74
CA ASN A 31 -0.99 4.34 -6.64
C ASN A 31 -1.26 3.82 -8.05
N TRP A 32 -1.98 2.72 -8.23
CA TRP A 32 -2.42 2.28 -9.55
C TRP A 32 -3.42 3.26 -10.17
N ASN A 33 -4.38 3.75 -9.40
CA ASN A 33 -5.40 4.68 -9.90
C ASN A 33 -4.83 6.07 -10.23
N SER A 34 -3.76 6.47 -9.54
CA SER A 34 -3.03 7.71 -9.79
C SER A 34 -1.51 7.42 -9.81
N PRO A 35 -0.99 6.90 -10.94
CA PRO A 35 0.38 6.40 -11.01
C PRO A 35 1.41 7.52 -10.86
N PRO A 36 2.61 7.19 -10.32
CA PRO A 36 3.73 8.15 -10.26
C PRO A 36 4.10 8.73 -11.61
N ARG A 37 3.84 7.98 -12.69
CA ARG A 37 4.04 8.39 -14.07
C ARG A 37 2.84 7.97 -14.91
N PHE A 38 2.14 8.96 -15.47
CA PHE A 38 1.03 8.70 -16.37
C PHE A 38 1.52 8.30 -17.77
N THR A 39 0.79 7.38 -18.38
CA THR A 39 0.90 7.06 -19.81
C THR A 39 -0.47 7.18 -20.46
N LEU A 40 -0.53 7.49 -21.75
CA LEU A 40 -1.80 7.61 -22.48
C LEU A 40 -2.62 6.32 -22.51
N MET A 41 -1.96 5.18 -22.33
CA MET A 41 -2.59 3.85 -22.31
C MET A 41 -2.89 3.36 -20.89
N HIS A 42 -2.64 4.16 -19.86
CA HIS A 42 -2.90 3.76 -18.48
C HIS A 42 -4.41 3.63 -18.23
N ARG A 43 -4.81 2.51 -17.61
CA ARG A 43 -6.20 2.23 -17.26
C ARG A 43 -6.32 2.12 -15.74
N SER A 44 -6.96 3.11 -15.13
CA SER A 44 -7.31 3.07 -13.70
C SER A 44 -8.45 2.08 -13.45
N GLY A 45 -8.63 1.66 -12.20
CA GLY A 45 -9.76 0.83 -11.76
C GLY A 45 -9.71 -0.65 -12.17
N ILE A 46 -8.72 -1.07 -12.95
CA ILE A 46 -8.60 -2.48 -13.39
C ILE A 46 -7.84 -3.38 -12.42
N ALA A 47 -7.15 -2.80 -11.44
CA ALA A 47 -6.32 -3.53 -10.50
C ALA A 47 -7.09 -3.92 -9.23
N ARG A 48 -6.81 -5.11 -8.70
CA ARG A 48 -7.27 -5.60 -7.40
C ARG A 48 -6.14 -6.40 -6.74
N VAL A 49 -6.15 -6.50 -5.42
CA VAL A 49 -5.26 -7.39 -4.67
C VAL A 49 -6.09 -8.47 -3.99
N ILE A 50 -5.66 -9.73 -4.11
CA ILE A 50 -6.30 -10.90 -3.50
C ILE A 50 -5.20 -11.84 -3.01
N GLY A 51 -5.03 -11.96 -1.70
CA GLY A 51 -3.96 -12.75 -1.10
C GLY A 51 -2.59 -12.27 -1.56
N ASP A 52 -1.74 -13.16 -2.06
CA ASP A 52 -0.41 -12.81 -2.59
C ASP A 52 -0.43 -12.39 -4.07
N LYS A 53 -1.56 -11.94 -4.63
CA LYS A 53 -1.67 -11.63 -6.06
C LYS A 53 -2.28 -10.26 -6.34
N ILE A 54 -1.68 -9.55 -7.29
CA ILE A 54 -2.31 -8.43 -7.98
C ILE A 54 -3.03 -8.99 -9.22
N ILE A 55 -4.29 -8.66 -9.40
CA ILE A 55 -5.10 -9.04 -10.55
C ILE A 55 -5.37 -7.81 -11.39
N LEU A 56 -5.00 -7.83 -12.68
CA LEU A 56 -5.42 -6.82 -13.65
C LEU A 56 -6.56 -7.39 -14.51
N LYS A 57 -7.74 -6.77 -14.46
CA LYS A 57 -8.95 -7.21 -15.16
C LYS A 57 -9.19 -6.43 -16.45
N GLY A 58 -9.58 -7.11 -17.53
CA GLY A 58 -9.92 -6.42 -18.79
C GLY A 58 -8.69 -5.88 -19.53
N THR A 59 -7.58 -6.60 -19.43
CA THR A 59 -6.36 -6.38 -20.20
C THR A 59 -5.75 -7.71 -20.63
N THR A 60 -4.91 -7.72 -21.67
CA THR A 60 -4.17 -8.91 -22.12
C THR A 60 -2.74 -8.93 -21.58
N ILE A 61 -2.09 -10.10 -21.62
CA ILE A 61 -0.68 -10.20 -21.22
C ILE A 61 0.22 -9.40 -22.17
N GLU A 62 -0.15 -9.26 -23.44
CA GLU A 62 0.53 -8.45 -24.44
C GLU A 62 0.40 -6.94 -24.15
N GLU A 63 -0.81 -6.46 -23.83
CA GLU A 63 -1.01 -5.07 -23.37
C GLU A 63 -0.21 -4.81 -22.09
N VAL A 64 -0.20 -5.76 -21.15
CA VAL A 64 0.57 -5.60 -19.93
C VAL A 64 2.06 -5.48 -20.22
N LYS A 65 2.61 -6.37 -21.04
CA LYS A 65 4.02 -6.34 -21.43
C LYS A 65 4.40 -5.02 -22.10
N LYS A 66 3.52 -4.47 -22.92
CA LYS A 66 3.79 -3.28 -23.74
C LYS A 66 3.56 -1.96 -23.01
N TYR A 67 2.54 -1.88 -22.15
CA TYR A 67 2.06 -0.62 -21.60
C TYR A 67 2.02 -0.56 -20.07
N HIS A 68 1.75 -1.67 -19.39
CA HIS A 68 1.48 -1.64 -17.95
C HIS A 68 2.62 -2.13 -17.07
N ARG A 69 3.57 -2.90 -17.60
CA ARG A 69 4.65 -3.53 -16.82
C ARG A 69 5.41 -2.52 -15.97
N ASP A 70 5.83 -1.40 -16.56
CA ASP A 70 6.66 -0.43 -15.86
C ASP A 70 5.83 0.38 -14.85
N THR A 71 4.59 0.73 -15.18
CA THR A 71 3.65 1.34 -14.23
C THR A 71 3.36 0.42 -13.05
N LEU A 72 3.16 -0.88 -13.29
CA LEU A 72 2.93 -1.88 -12.26
C LEU A 72 4.10 -1.94 -11.28
N LYS A 73 5.33 -2.00 -11.80
CA LYS A 73 6.55 -1.96 -10.97
C LYS A 73 6.64 -0.67 -10.15
N LEU A 74 6.44 0.48 -10.79
CA LEU A 74 6.47 1.78 -10.10
C LEU A 74 5.44 1.86 -8.97
N CYS A 75 4.23 1.33 -9.18
CA CYS A 75 3.20 1.30 -8.14
C CYS A 75 3.58 0.38 -6.98
N ILE A 76 4.17 -0.79 -7.27
CA ILE A 76 4.68 -1.72 -6.24
C ILE A 76 5.77 -1.03 -5.41
N ASP A 77 6.76 -0.44 -6.07
CA ASP A 77 7.91 0.19 -5.41
C ASP A 77 7.46 1.37 -4.55
N LYS A 78 6.54 2.19 -5.06
CA LYS A 78 5.98 3.31 -4.30
C LYS A 78 5.18 2.84 -3.09
N SER A 79 4.35 1.80 -3.23
CA SER A 79 3.59 1.27 -2.09
C SER A 79 4.48 0.67 -1.03
N ASN A 80 5.57 -0.01 -1.41
CA ASN A 80 6.58 -0.49 -0.47
C ASN A 80 7.22 0.66 0.32
N GLN A 81 7.56 1.75 -0.38
CA GLN A 81 8.17 2.93 0.24
C GLN A 81 7.17 3.61 1.19
N GLU A 82 5.96 3.89 0.74
CA GLU A 82 4.93 4.57 1.53
C GLU A 82 4.55 3.76 2.77
N GLU A 83 4.37 2.44 2.64
CA GLU A 83 4.09 1.58 3.79
C GLU A 83 5.22 1.65 4.82
N LYS A 84 6.48 1.51 4.37
CA LYS A 84 7.66 1.59 5.25
C LYS A 84 7.73 2.93 5.97
N GLU A 85 7.52 4.04 5.26
CA GLU A 85 7.53 5.38 5.84
C GLU A 85 6.40 5.58 6.86
N MET A 86 5.21 5.05 6.60
CA MET A 86 4.08 5.13 7.53
C MET A 86 4.33 4.33 8.80
N LEU A 87 4.85 3.10 8.68
CA LEU A 87 5.18 2.26 9.84
C LEU A 87 6.25 2.89 10.72
N LEU A 88 7.31 3.44 10.12
CA LEU A 88 8.37 4.15 10.86
C LEU A 88 7.83 5.38 11.59
N ARG A 89 6.96 6.16 10.95
CA ARG A 89 6.33 7.34 11.58
C ARG A 89 5.40 6.95 12.73
N ASP A 90 4.67 5.84 12.60
CA ASP A 90 3.77 5.37 13.65
C ASP A 90 4.55 4.86 14.86
N GLU A 91 5.63 4.10 14.64
CA GLU A 91 6.55 3.65 15.69
C GLU A 91 7.13 4.83 16.47
N GLN A 92 7.71 5.81 15.78
CA GLN A 92 8.26 7.02 16.41
C GLN A 92 7.21 7.82 17.19
N ARG A 93 5.95 7.83 16.73
CA ARG A 93 4.86 8.50 17.43
C ARG A 93 4.52 7.76 18.72
N ARG A 94 4.41 6.43 18.67
CA ARG A 94 4.14 5.59 19.85
C ARG A 94 5.25 5.69 20.89
N GLU A 95 6.52 5.68 20.46
CA GLU A 95 7.65 5.83 21.37
C GLU A 95 7.61 7.17 22.12
N LYS A 96 7.35 8.27 21.41
CA LYS A 96 7.21 9.60 22.01
C LYS A 96 6.03 9.70 22.97
N GLU A 97 4.91 9.07 22.63
CA GLU A 97 3.73 9.05 23.51
C GLU A 97 4.00 8.24 24.77
N ASN A 98 4.62 7.06 24.64
CA ASN A 98 5.00 6.23 25.76
C ASN A 98 6.01 6.93 26.69
N GLU A 99 6.99 7.65 26.13
CA GLU A 99 7.94 8.44 26.92
C GLU A 99 7.22 9.55 27.69
N ARG A 100 6.30 10.28 27.04
CA ARG A 100 5.50 11.32 27.70
C ARG A 100 4.66 10.77 28.85
N ILE A 101 4.03 9.61 28.66
CA ILE A 101 3.25 8.94 29.70
C ILE A 101 4.16 8.54 30.86
N ARG A 102 5.30 7.92 30.60
CA ARG A 102 6.26 7.52 31.65
C ARG A 102 6.78 8.71 32.45
N VAL A 103 7.18 9.79 31.78
CA VAL A 103 7.63 11.02 32.45
C VAL A 103 6.53 11.62 33.30
N HIS A 104 5.29 11.63 32.80
CA HIS A 104 4.13 12.10 33.56
C HIS A 104 3.88 11.23 34.80
N GLU A 105 3.86 9.91 34.66
CA GLU A 105 3.66 8.96 35.77
C GLU A 105 4.76 9.08 36.84
N GLU A 106 6.02 9.21 36.42
CA GLU A 106 7.15 9.41 37.34
C GLU A 106 7.01 10.73 38.10
N SER A 107 6.64 11.82 37.42
CA SER A 107 6.41 13.12 38.06
C SER A 107 5.29 13.05 39.10
N ILE A 108 4.18 12.36 38.81
CA ILE A 108 3.09 12.16 39.78
C ILE A 108 3.55 11.34 40.99
N ARG A 109 4.31 10.26 40.74
CA ARG A 109 4.86 9.41 41.82
C ARG A 109 5.80 10.20 42.73
N ASN A 110 6.66 11.04 42.17
CA ASN A 110 7.59 11.86 42.94
C ASN A 110 6.84 12.86 43.81
N LEU A 111 5.86 13.58 43.26
CA LEU A 111 5.02 14.52 44.03
C LEU A 111 4.23 13.82 45.15
N ALA A 112 3.72 12.60 44.91
CA ALA A 112 3.01 11.84 45.92
C ALA A 112 3.89 11.43 47.11
N ASN A 113 5.18 11.14 46.87
CA ASN A 113 6.14 10.79 47.92
C ASN A 113 6.53 11.99 48.80
N GLU A 114 6.32 13.23 48.34
CA GLU A 114 6.60 14.46 49.10
C GLU A 114 5.45 14.84 50.06
N ILE A 115 4.29 14.18 49.94
CA ILE A 115 3.14 14.41 50.82
C ILE A 115 3.26 13.47 52.03
N GLU A 116 3.65 14.03 53.18
CA GLU A 116 3.63 13.31 54.46
C GLU A 116 2.19 13.23 55.01
N PHE A 117 1.81 12.07 55.55
CA PHE A 117 0.55 11.81 56.26
C PHE A 117 0.79 11.54 57.74
#